data_AF-A0A9P4QF58-F1
#
_entry.id   AF-A0A9P4QF58-F1
#
_cell.length_a   1.000
_cell.length_b   1.000
_cell.length_c   1.000
_cell.angle_alpha   90.00
_cell.angle_beta   90.00
_cell.angle_gamma   90.00
#
_symmetry.space_group_name_H-M   'P 1'
#
loop_
_entity.id
_entity.type
_entity.pdbx_description
1 polymer ?
#
loop_
_entity_poly.entity_id
_entity_poly.type
_entity_poly.pdbx_seq_one_letter_code
_entity_poly.pdbx_strand_id
1 'polypeptide(L)'
;MGLFERNDALNVNGDYVNGAEADIAITVRGSDWYWAVCAVMTVSTIAFVGLALTKPRQHRIFHYITAAITLVAAIAYFTMGSNLGFTPIEVEFHRNDPKVRGVYREIFYARYVDWFITTPLLLMDLLLTAGMPWPTILWVLLIDEVMIITGLIGALVRSSYKFGYFAFGCAALFYIVFVLVWEARRHANALGSDVGRAFLMCGSLTTFLWMLYPIAWGLSEGGNVIAPDSEAIFYGVLDLLAKPCFGALLLFGHRNIDPARLGLHIHDYDEKDDAIKDKPAAATGNTTTDAPAANGTATEATV
;
A
#
# COMPACT_ATOMS: atom_id res chain seq x y z
N MET A 1 -37.48 13.67 20.29
CA MET A 1 -36.05 14.04 20.35
C MET A 1 -35.52 13.86 18.94
N GLY A 2 -35.42 14.94 18.16
CA GLY A 2 -34.92 14.86 16.79
C GLY A 2 -33.41 14.64 16.83
N LEU A 3 -32.92 13.58 16.20
CA LEU A 3 -31.51 13.47 15.85
C LEU A 3 -31.24 14.56 14.82
N PHE A 4 -30.69 15.70 15.25
CA PHE A 4 -30.16 16.67 14.31
C PHE A 4 -28.81 16.13 13.84
N GLU A 5 -28.69 15.81 12.55
CA GLU A 5 -27.39 15.70 11.89
C GLU A 5 -26.72 17.06 12.00
N ARG A 6 -25.75 17.18 12.89
CA ARG A 6 -24.90 18.36 12.94
C ARG A 6 -23.46 17.90 12.95
N ASN A 7 -23.02 17.44 11.78
CA ASN A 7 -21.61 17.54 11.47
C ASN A 7 -21.25 19.03 11.50
N ASP A 8 -20.56 19.43 12.55
CA ASP A 8 -20.13 20.80 12.82
C ASP A 8 -18.66 21.03 12.48
N ALA A 9 -18.00 20.05 11.84
CA ALA A 9 -16.56 20.10 11.54
C ALA A 9 -16.15 21.40 10.85
N LEU A 10 -16.88 21.84 9.82
CA LEU A 10 -16.58 23.08 9.08
C LEU A 10 -16.86 24.36 9.89
N ASN A 11 -17.71 24.29 10.92
CA ASN A 11 -17.91 25.44 11.82
C ASN A 11 -16.77 25.55 12.85
N VAL A 12 -16.16 24.43 13.21
CA VAL A 12 -15.04 24.36 14.17
C VAL A 12 -13.72 24.62 13.46
N ASN A 13 -13.52 24.00 12.30
CA ASN A 13 -12.32 24.07 11.47
C ASN A 13 -12.72 24.73 10.14
N GLY A 14 -12.52 26.05 10.05
CA GLY A 14 -12.86 26.84 8.86
C GLY A 14 -11.82 26.78 7.75
N ASP A 15 -12.08 27.49 6.67
CA ASP A 15 -11.33 27.39 5.41
C ASP A 15 -10.09 28.31 5.34
N TYR A 16 -9.76 29.01 6.44
CA TYR A 16 -8.61 29.91 6.52
C TYR A 16 -7.39 29.23 7.12
N VAL A 17 -6.39 28.94 6.28
CA VAL A 17 -5.15 28.27 6.68
C VAL A 17 -3.97 28.92 5.94
N ASN A 18 -2.81 29.00 6.59
CA ASN A 18 -1.56 29.51 5.98
C ASN A 18 -1.68 30.92 5.35
N GLY A 19 -2.56 31.77 5.87
CA GLY A 19 -2.71 33.16 5.43
C GLY A 19 -3.69 33.40 4.28
N ALA A 20 -4.40 32.37 3.81
CA ALA A 20 -5.40 32.47 2.76
C ALA A 20 -6.69 31.70 3.14
N GLU A 21 -7.82 32.13 2.58
CA GLU A 21 -9.10 31.43 2.68
C GLU A 21 -9.31 30.59 1.42
N ALA A 22 -9.70 29.33 1.55
CA ALA A 22 -10.06 28.49 0.41
C ALA A 22 -11.51 28.78 -0.02
N ASP A 23 -11.69 29.61 -1.06
CA ASP A 23 -13.03 29.95 -1.59
C ASP A 23 -13.72 28.76 -2.27
N ILE A 24 -12.92 27.80 -2.77
CA ILE A 24 -13.36 26.57 -3.41
C ILE A 24 -13.00 25.41 -2.48
N ALA A 25 -13.85 25.17 -1.48
CA ALA A 25 -13.68 24.16 -0.45
C ALA A 25 -14.84 23.15 -0.41
N ILE A 26 -14.69 22.08 0.37
CA ILE A 26 -15.79 21.15 0.63
C ILE A 26 -16.94 21.82 1.38
N THR A 27 -18.13 21.25 1.25
CA THR A 27 -19.27 21.58 2.10
C THR A 27 -19.45 20.54 3.18
N VAL A 28 -20.47 20.72 4.04
CA VAL A 28 -20.90 19.70 5.01
C VAL A 28 -21.13 18.35 4.33
N ARG A 29 -21.59 18.33 3.08
CA ARG A 29 -21.78 17.08 2.31
C ARG A 29 -20.48 16.35 2.00
N GLY A 30 -19.43 17.07 1.61
CA GLY A 30 -18.10 16.50 1.38
C GLY A 30 -17.51 15.94 2.68
N SER A 31 -17.69 16.67 3.79
CA SER A 31 -17.25 16.24 5.12
C SER A 31 -18.03 15.02 5.61
N ASP A 32 -19.36 14.97 5.48
CA ASP A 32 -20.19 13.80 5.82
C ASP A 32 -19.75 12.56 5.04
N TRP A 33 -19.43 12.73 3.76
CA TRP A 33 -18.91 11.65 2.93
C TRP A 33 -17.55 11.15 3.46
N TYR A 34 -16.63 12.05 3.81
CA TYR A 34 -15.36 11.65 4.40
C TYR A 34 -15.53 10.92 5.74
N TRP A 35 -16.47 11.33 6.59
CA TRP A 35 -16.81 10.60 7.81
C TRP A 35 -17.36 9.20 7.52
N ALA A 36 -18.20 9.04 6.50
CA ALA A 36 -18.70 7.74 6.08
C ALA A 36 -17.55 6.82 5.62
N VAL A 37 -16.63 7.33 4.80
CA VAL A 37 -15.45 6.57 4.37
C VAL A 37 -14.54 6.22 5.55
N CYS A 38 -14.30 7.17 6.47
CA CYS A 38 -13.55 6.94 7.71
C CYS A 38 -14.14 5.77 8.52
N ALA A 39 -15.46 5.74 8.69
CA ALA A 39 -16.13 4.67 9.42
C ALA A 39 -15.93 3.30 8.74
N VAL A 40 -16.08 3.22 7.42
CA VAL A 40 -15.87 1.98 6.66
C VAL A 40 -14.41 1.51 6.75
N MET A 41 -13.45 2.40 6.61
CA MET A 41 -12.03 2.09 6.76
C MET A 41 -11.73 1.56 8.17
N THR A 42 -12.25 2.21 9.20
CA THR A 42 -12.07 1.80 10.61
C THR A 42 -12.63 0.40 10.87
N VAL A 43 -13.86 0.13 10.41
CA VAL A 43 -14.48 -1.19 10.56
C VAL A 43 -13.68 -2.26 9.80
N SER A 44 -13.18 -1.93 8.62
CA SER A 44 -12.35 -2.84 7.82
C SER A 44 -11.03 -3.16 8.52
N THR A 45 -10.37 -2.18 9.13
CA THR A 45 -9.18 -2.40 9.96
C THR A 45 -9.47 -3.38 11.08
N ILE A 46 -10.53 -3.15 11.85
CA ILE A 46 -10.93 -4.05 12.96
C ILE A 46 -11.19 -5.46 12.43
N ALA A 47 -11.88 -5.58 11.28
CA ALA A 47 -12.16 -6.87 10.67
C ALA A 47 -10.87 -7.60 10.24
N PHE A 48 -9.94 -6.92 9.57
CA PHE A 48 -8.69 -7.53 9.10
C PHE A 48 -7.76 -7.93 10.26
N VAL A 49 -7.68 -7.10 11.30
CA VAL A 49 -6.96 -7.46 12.54
C VAL A 49 -7.64 -8.65 13.23
N GLY A 50 -8.96 -8.63 13.35
CA GLY A 50 -9.74 -9.74 13.93
C GLY A 50 -9.52 -11.05 13.19
N LEU A 51 -9.51 -11.02 11.85
CA LEU A 51 -9.17 -12.17 11.02
C LEU A 51 -7.72 -12.63 11.22
N ALA A 52 -6.76 -11.71 11.37
CA ALA A 52 -5.36 -12.04 11.63
C ALA A 52 -5.20 -12.87 12.91
N LEU A 53 -5.98 -12.58 13.96
CA LEU A 53 -5.93 -13.30 15.23
C LEU A 53 -6.32 -14.79 15.09
N THR A 54 -7.06 -15.15 14.04
CA THR A 54 -7.44 -16.55 13.76
C THR A 54 -6.32 -17.36 13.08
N LYS A 55 -5.21 -16.72 12.71
CA LYS A 55 -4.09 -17.34 11.98
C LYS A 55 -2.84 -17.46 12.88
N PRO A 56 -1.96 -18.46 12.65
CA PRO A 56 -0.62 -18.46 13.24
C PRO A 56 0.15 -17.19 12.86
N ARG A 57 1.05 -16.72 13.73
CA ARG A 57 1.75 -15.43 13.56
C ARG A 57 2.48 -15.32 12.22
N GLN A 58 3.11 -16.41 11.79
CA GLN A 58 3.83 -16.53 10.52
C GLN A 58 2.93 -16.32 9.27
N HIS A 59 1.61 -16.48 9.38
CA HIS A 59 0.66 -16.37 8.27
C HIS A 59 -0.09 -15.02 8.23
N ARG A 60 0.27 -14.08 9.11
CA ARG A 60 -0.50 -12.83 9.28
C ARG A 60 -0.05 -11.68 8.38
N ILE A 61 1.03 -11.83 7.62
CA ILE A 61 1.64 -10.73 6.84
C ILE A 61 0.62 -9.95 5.99
N PHE A 62 -0.13 -10.62 5.12
CA PHE A 62 -1.16 -9.98 4.28
C PHE A 62 -2.28 -9.33 5.12
N HIS A 63 -2.65 -9.92 6.26
CA HIS A 63 -3.67 -9.33 7.14
C HIS A 63 -3.16 -8.03 7.78
N TYR A 64 -1.90 -8.00 8.20
CA TYR A 64 -1.29 -6.81 8.79
C TYR A 64 -1.07 -5.70 7.76
N ILE A 65 -0.61 -6.02 6.55
CA ILE A 65 -0.48 -5.04 5.47
C ILE A 65 -1.85 -4.45 5.12
N THR A 66 -2.87 -5.29 4.89
CA THR A 66 -4.23 -4.82 4.58
C THR A 66 -4.86 -4.03 5.74
N ALA A 67 -4.64 -4.44 6.99
CA ALA A 67 -5.10 -3.69 8.16
C ALA A 67 -4.40 -2.31 8.26
N ALA A 68 -3.09 -2.26 8.01
CA ALA A 68 -2.34 -1.01 8.02
C ALA A 68 -2.83 -0.04 6.93
N ILE A 69 -3.12 -0.54 5.73
CA ILE A 69 -3.69 0.26 4.62
C ILE A 69 -4.99 0.94 5.06
N THR A 70 -5.93 0.18 5.61
CA THR A 70 -7.22 0.72 6.04
C THR A 70 -7.11 1.60 7.28
N LEU A 71 -6.16 1.34 8.18
CA LEU A 71 -5.94 2.15 9.37
C LEU A 71 -5.42 3.55 9.00
N VAL A 72 -4.41 3.61 8.14
CA VAL A 72 -3.85 4.88 7.66
C VAL A 72 -4.90 5.68 6.92
N ALA A 73 -5.68 5.02 6.04
CA ALA A 73 -6.79 5.65 5.35
C ALA A 73 -7.85 6.17 6.33
N ALA A 74 -8.22 5.41 7.36
CA ALA A 74 -9.16 5.88 8.38
C ALA A 74 -8.70 7.20 9.04
N ILE A 75 -7.41 7.31 9.38
CA ILE A 75 -6.83 8.53 9.98
C ILE A 75 -6.85 9.70 8.98
N ALA A 76 -6.52 9.45 7.72
CA ALA A 76 -6.56 10.49 6.69
C ALA A 76 -7.99 10.96 6.40
N TYR A 77 -8.96 10.06 6.31
CA TYR A 77 -10.37 10.39 6.12
C TYR A 77 -10.98 11.08 7.36
N PHE A 78 -10.55 10.74 8.57
CA PHE A 78 -10.86 11.52 9.78
C PHE A 78 -10.35 12.97 9.65
N THR A 79 -9.11 13.12 9.17
CA THR A 79 -8.46 14.43 9.01
C THR A 79 -9.23 15.28 7.98
N MET A 80 -9.49 14.72 6.79
CA MET A 80 -10.23 15.42 5.73
C MET A 80 -11.70 15.67 6.12
N GLY A 81 -12.37 14.70 6.76
CA GLY A 81 -13.73 14.86 7.27
C GLY A 81 -13.83 15.93 8.36
N SER A 82 -12.75 16.16 9.09
CA SER A 82 -12.65 17.25 10.06
C SER A 82 -12.31 18.62 9.44
N ASN A 83 -12.23 18.73 8.11
CA ASN A 83 -11.75 19.92 7.40
C ASN A 83 -10.31 20.32 7.80
N LEU A 84 -9.44 19.31 7.99
CA LEU A 84 -8.04 19.50 8.34
C LEU A 84 -7.13 18.91 7.24
N GLY A 85 -5.84 19.24 7.29
CA GLY A 85 -4.85 18.64 6.39
C GLY A 85 -4.95 19.11 4.94
N PHE A 86 -5.46 20.33 4.73
CA PHE A 86 -5.47 21.01 3.44
C PHE A 86 -4.63 22.30 3.47
N THR A 87 -4.33 22.82 2.29
CA THR A 87 -3.85 24.20 2.13
C THR A 87 -4.54 24.86 0.94
N PRO A 88 -4.87 26.17 0.99
CA PRO A 88 -5.41 26.89 -0.15
C PRO A 88 -4.33 27.08 -1.23
N ILE A 89 -4.64 26.77 -2.49
CA ILE A 89 -3.77 26.97 -3.64
C ILE A 89 -4.51 27.77 -4.71
N GLU A 90 -3.85 28.81 -5.23
CA GLU A 90 -4.38 29.64 -6.32
C GLU A 90 -4.62 28.78 -7.57
N VAL A 91 -5.83 28.83 -8.11
CA VAL A 91 -6.19 28.02 -9.28
C VAL A 91 -5.59 28.62 -10.55
N GLU A 92 -4.99 27.76 -11.38
CA GLU A 92 -4.54 28.16 -12.71
C GLU A 92 -5.74 28.46 -13.62
N PHE A 93 -6.75 27.58 -13.58
CA PHE A 93 -7.93 27.65 -14.44
C PHE A 93 -9.13 28.17 -13.65
N HIS A 94 -9.40 29.47 -13.81
CA HIS A 94 -10.59 30.10 -13.27
C HIS A 94 -11.84 29.63 -14.04
N ARG A 95 -12.90 29.30 -13.30
CA ARG A 95 -14.16 28.79 -13.87
C ARG A 95 -15.32 29.71 -13.54
N ASN A 96 -16.34 29.68 -14.39
CA ASN A 96 -17.59 30.41 -14.19
C ASN A 96 -18.66 29.61 -13.44
N ASP A 97 -18.52 28.28 -13.32
CA ASP A 97 -19.44 27.44 -12.57
C ASP A 97 -19.40 27.83 -11.08
N PRO A 98 -20.56 28.14 -10.45
CA PRO A 98 -20.62 28.57 -9.05
C PRO A 98 -19.96 27.62 -8.05
N LYS A 99 -19.83 26.33 -8.35
CA LYS A 99 -19.25 25.33 -7.44
C LYS A 99 -17.73 25.25 -7.47
N VAL A 100 -17.10 25.88 -8.47
CA VAL A 100 -15.63 25.87 -8.67
C VAL A 100 -15.09 27.26 -9.02
N ARG A 101 -15.89 28.30 -8.81
CA ARG A 101 -15.52 29.70 -9.01
C ARG A 101 -14.92 30.25 -7.72
N GLY A 102 -13.71 30.79 -7.80
CA GLY A 102 -12.96 31.36 -6.68
C GLY A 102 -11.50 31.55 -7.10
N VAL A 103 -10.67 32.03 -6.17
CA VAL A 103 -9.24 32.21 -6.41
C VAL A 103 -8.47 31.04 -5.82
N TYR A 104 -8.78 30.66 -4.58
CA TYR A 104 -8.08 29.60 -3.88
C TYR A 104 -8.93 28.34 -3.79
N ARG A 105 -8.35 27.22 -4.24
CA ARG A 105 -8.91 25.89 -4.05
C ARG A 105 -8.28 25.20 -2.86
N GLU A 106 -9.12 24.54 -2.08
CA GLU A 106 -8.71 23.61 -1.05
C GLU A 106 -8.00 22.40 -1.66
N ILE A 107 -6.74 22.18 -1.27
CA ILE A 107 -5.96 21.00 -1.68
C ILE A 107 -5.64 20.16 -0.44
N PHE A 108 -6.32 19.02 -0.29
CA PHE A 108 -6.09 18.06 0.79
C PHE A 108 -4.78 17.28 0.60
N TYR A 109 -3.66 17.88 1.03
CA TYR A 109 -2.37 17.17 1.02
C TYR A 109 -2.38 15.93 1.93
N ALA A 110 -3.27 15.86 2.94
CA ALA A 110 -3.47 14.67 3.77
C ALA A 110 -3.76 13.40 2.95
N ARG A 111 -4.43 13.53 1.80
CA ARG A 111 -4.67 12.42 0.86
C ARG A 111 -3.38 11.82 0.32
N TYR A 112 -2.42 12.67 0.00
CA TYR A 112 -1.12 12.23 -0.51
C TYR A 112 -0.25 11.64 0.59
N VAL A 113 -0.43 12.09 1.85
CA VAL A 113 0.21 11.45 3.02
C VAL A 113 -0.35 10.05 3.26
N ASP A 114 -1.66 9.84 3.10
CA ASP A 114 -2.25 8.49 3.05
C ASP A 114 -1.57 7.67 1.96
N TRP A 115 -1.60 8.15 0.71
CA TRP A 115 -1.09 7.38 -0.42
C TRP A 115 0.40 7.07 -0.32
N PHE A 116 1.20 8.00 0.17
CA PHE A 116 2.64 7.79 0.43
C PHE A 116 2.89 6.54 1.30
N ILE A 117 1.96 6.20 2.18
CA ILE A 117 2.08 5.00 3.01
C ILE A 117 1.30 3.82 2.39
N THR A 118 0.11 4.06 1.85
CA THR A 118 -0.80 2.98 1.47
C THR A 118 -0.59 2.42 0.07
N THR A 119 -0.14 3.20 -0.91
CA THR A 119 0.14 2.69 -2.25
C THR A 119 1.34 1.74 -2.29
N PRO A 120 2.45 1.99 -1.55
CA PRO A 120 3.52 1.00 -1.44
C PRO A 120 3.07 -0.28 -0.75
N LEU A 121 2.19 -0.19 0.25
CA LEU A 121 1.64 -1.36 0.94
C LEU A 121 0.71 -2.18 0.03
N LEU A 122 -0.12 -1.52 -0.79
CA LEU A 122 -0.95 -2.19 -1.80
C LEU A 122 -0.10 -2.92 -2.84
N LEU A 123 0.99 -2.30 -3.30
CA LEU A 123 1.94 -2.93 -4.21
C LEU A 123 2.69 -4.07 -3.53
N MET A 124 3.06 -3.92 -2.26
CA MET A 124 3.67 -4.99 -1.48
C MET A 124 2.76 -6.23 -1.46
N ASP A 125 1.48 -6.07 -1.14
CA ASP A 125 0.50 -7.17 -1.15
C ASP A 125 0.46 -7.90 -2.51
N LEU A 126 0.44 -7.16 -3.63
CA LEU A 126 0.43 -7.74 -4.97
C LEU A 126 1.75 -8.43 -5.34
N LEU A 127 2.89 -7.76 -5.11
CA LEU A 127 4.20 -8.26 -5.53
C LEU A 127 4.67 -9.44 -4.67
N LEU A 128 4.33 -9.45 -3.38
CA LEU A 128 4.49 -10.64 -2.53
C LEU A 128 3.59 -11.78 -2.98
N THR A 129 2.33 -11.49 -3.36
CA THR A 129 1.44 -12.51 -3.95
C THR A 129 2.03 -13.11 -5.23
N ALA A 130 2.72 -12.31 -6.04
CA ALA A 130 3.40 -12.76 -7.24
C ALA A 130 4.75 -13.46 -6.96
N GLY A 131 5.26 -13.45 -5.73
CA GLY A 131 6.60 -13.96 -5.41
C GLY A 131 7.70 -13.23 -6.18
N MET A 132 7.55 -11.91 -6.33
CA MET A 132 8.54 -11.09 -7.03
C MET A 132 9.86 -11.00 -6.25
N PRO A 133 11.01 -10.91 -6.93
CA PRO A 133 12.29 -10.70 -6.26
C PRO A 133 12.32 -9.40 -5.46
N TRP A 134 12.86 -9.44 -4.24
CA TRP A 134 12.96 -8.26 -3.35
C TRP A 134 13.57 -7.01 -3.99
N PRO A 135 14.64 -7.09 -4.82
CA PRO A 135 15.14 -5.91 -5.51
C PRO A 135 14.12 -5.25 -6.44
N THR A 136 13.33 -6.06 -7.16
CA THR A 136 12.25 -5.55 -8.02
C THR A 136 11.13 -4.94 -7.20
N ILE A 137 10.77 -5.55 -6.07
CA ILE A 137 9.78 -4.99 -5.14
C ILE A 137 10.23 -3.59 -4.72
N LEU A 138 11.42 -3.46 -4.13
CA LEU A 138 11.95 -2.17 -3.66
C LEU A 138 12.01 -1.12 -4.75
N TRP A 139 12.41 -1.51 -5.97
CA TRP A 139 12.42 -0.61 -7.11
C TRP A 139 11.02 -0.11 -7.47
N VAL A 140 10.04 -1.02 -7.56
CA VAL A 140 8.65 -0.66 -7.89
C VAL A 140 8.05 0.25 -6.81
N LEU A 141 8.33 0.00 -5.53
CA LEU A 141 7.90 0.88 -4.44
C LEU A 141 8.53 2.27 -4.58
N LEU A 142 9.83 2.37 -4.92
CA LEU A 142 10.46 3.67 -5.16
C LEU A 142 9.79 4.43 -6.32
N ILE A 143 9.43 3.74 -7.40
CA ILE A 143 8.73 4.37 -8.53
C ILE A 143 7.31 4.81 -8.12
N ASP A 144 6.64 4.06 -7.25
CA ASP A 144 5.37 4.45 -6.65
C ASP A 144 5.50 5.73 -5.83
N GLU A 145 6.57 5.87 -5.03
CA GLU A 145 6.82 7.13 -4.32
C GLU A 145 7.05 8.31 -5.25
N VAL A 146 7.75 8.10 -6.37
CA VAL A 146 7.88 9.14 -7.40
C VAL A 146 6.51 9.56 -7.93
N MET A 147 5.60 8.60 -8.15
CA MET A 147 4.23 8.88 -8.59
C MET A 147 3.48 9.75 -7.57
N ILE A 148 3.49 9.37 -6.28
CA ILE A 148 2.74 10.09 -5.24
C ILE A 148 3.34 11.47 -4.96
N ILE A 149 4.66 11.56 -4.82
CA ILE A 149 5.35 12.82 -4.51
C ILE A 149 5.18 13.82 -5.66
N THR A 150 5.32 13.38 -6.92
CA THR A 150 5.09 14.28 -8.06
C THR A 150 3.64 14.73 -8.14
N GLY A 151 2.66 13.84 -7.88
CA GLY A 151 1.25 14.22 -7.77
C GLY A 151 1.00 15.29 -6.71
N LEU A 152 1.57 15.13 -5.51
CA LEU A 152 1.47 16.10 -4.42
C LEU A 152 2.07 17.44 -4.80
N ILE A 153 3.32 17.44 -5.30
CA ILE A 153 3.98 18.69 -5.69
C ILE A 153 3.17 19.38 -6.81
N GLY A 154 2.67 18.63 -7.79
CA GLY A 154 1.80 19.17 -8.84
C GLY A 154 0.53 19.82 -8.28
N ALA A 155 -0.10 19.21 -7.27
CA ALA A 155 -1.31 19.74 -6.65
C ALA A 155 -1.05 21.07 -5.92
N LEU A 156 0.17 21.27 -5.41
CA LEU A 156 0.61 22.49 -4.72
C LEU A 156 1.18 23.58 -5.66
N VAL A 157 1.38 23.27 -6.94
CA VAL A 157 1.86 24.24 -7.93
C VAL A 157 0.68 24.98 -8.54
N ARG A 158 0.72 26.32 -8.45
CA ARG A 158 -0.32 27.22 -9.02
C ARG A 158 -0.22 27.46 -10.52
N SER A 159 0.94 27.23 -11.12
CA SER A 159 1.19 27.50 -12.54
C SER A 159 1.04 26.24 -13.40
N SER A 160 1.07 26.41 -14.72
CA SER A 160 1.04 25.33 -15.71
C SER A 160 2.16 24.28 -15.54
N TYR A 161 3.22 24.59 -14.79
CA TYR A 161 4.28 23.64 -14.46
C TYR A 161 3.76 22.43 -13.69
N LYS A 162 2.58 22.50 -13.07
CA LYS A 162 1.92 21.33 -12.43
C LYS A 162 1.79 20.14 -13.38
N PHE A 163 1.58 20.39 -14.68
CA PHE A 163 1.42 19.34 -15.68
C PHE A 163 2.72 18.60 -15.99
N GLY A 164 3.89 19.22 -15.74
CA GLY A 164 5.17 18.51 -15.80
C GLY A 164 5.25 17.43 -14.73
N TYR A 165 4.86 17.76 -13.49
CA TYR A 165 4.77 16.78 -12.40
C TYR A 165 3.72 15.70 -12.68
N PHE A 166 2.56 16.09 -13.19
CA PHE A 166 1.53 15.15 -13.62
C PHE A 166 2.04 14.15 -14.68
N ALA A 167 2.83 14.62 -15.64
CA ALA A 167 3.42 13.77 -16.67
C ALA A 167 4.45 12.78 -16.08
N PHE A 168 5.29 13.22 -15.14
CA PHE A 168 6.21 12.32 -14.43
C PHE A 168 5.45 11.26 -13.62
N GLY A 169 4.40 11.66 -12.90
CA GLY A 169 3.54 10.75 -12.17
C GLY A 169 2.84 9.73 -13.07
N CYS A 170 2.30 10.16 -14.22
CA CYS A 170 1.72 9.26 -15.21
C CYS A 170 2.75 8.28 -15.79
N ALA A 171 3.98 8.73 -16.06
CA ALA A 171 5.05 7.85 -16.54
C ALA A 171 5.41 6.77 -15.51
N ALA A 172 5.50 7.14 -14.23
CA ALA A 172 5.69 6.21 -13.13
C ALA A 172 4.53 5.21 -13.02
N LEU A 173 3.28 5.68 -13.12
CA LEU A 173 2.09 4.83 -13.14
C LEU A 173 2.14 3.82 -14.29
N PHE A 174 2.48 4.24 -15.52
CA PHE A 174 2.58 3.34 -16.66
C PHE A 174 3.64 2.25 -16.46
N TYR A 175 4.77 2.59 -15.84
CA TYR A 175 5.78 1.60 -15.48
C TYR A 175 5.24 0.57 -14.46
N ILE A 176 4.57 1.03 -13.40
CA ILE A 176 3.96 0.15 -12.40
C ILE A 176 2.92 -0.77 -13.05
N VAL A 177 2.05 -0.23 -13.92
CA VAL A 177 1.06 -1.00 -14.67
C VAL A 177 1.74 -2.05 -15.56
N PHE A 178 2.83 -1.71 -16.24
CA PHE A 178 3.60 -2.68 -17.02
C PHE A 178 4.09 -3.84 -16.15
N VAL A 179 4.67 -3.55 -14.98
CA VAL A 179 5.14 -4.58 -14.05
C VAL A 179 3.98 -5.45 -13.58
N LEU A 180 2.84 -4.86 -13.18
CA LEU A 180 1.68 -5.61 -12.69
C LEU A 180 1.04 -6.49 -13.76
N VAL A 181 0.83 -5.95 -14.96
CA VAL A 181 0.11 -6.65 -16.05
C VAL A 181 0.99 -7.72 -16.72
N TRP A 182 2.30 -7.49 -16.78
CA TRP A 182 3.22 -8.37 -17.50
C TRP A 182 4.12 -9.18 -16.57
N GLU A 183 5.07 -8.54 -15.88
CA GLU A 183 6.12 -9.23 -15.13
C GLU A 183 5.56 -10.00 -13.93
N ALA A 184 4.90 -9.31 -13.00
CA ALA A 184 4.33 -9.90 -11.79
C ALA A 184 3.28 -10.97 -12.13
N ARG A 185 2.48 -10.75 -13.19
CA ARG A 185 1.53 -11.75 -13.67
C ARG A 185 2.21 -13.05 -14.12
N ARG A 186 3.34 -12.96 -14.83
CA ARG A 186 4.11 -14.14 -15.25
C ARG A 186 4.69 -14.89 -14.07
N HIS A 187 5.21 -14.17 -13.08
CA HIS A 187 5.71 -14.76 -11.84
C HIS A 187 4.59 -15.48 -11.07
N ALA A 188 3.45 -14.81 -10.83
CA ALA A 188 2.31 -15.40 -10.13
C ALA A 188 1.80 -16.69 -10.78
N ASN A 189 1.70 -16.72 -12.12
CA ASN A 189 1.25 -17.91 -12.85
C ASN A 189 2.22 -19.09 -12.74
N ALA A 190 3.52 -18.83 -12.55
CA ALA A 190 4.52 -19.88 -12.36
C ALA A 190 4.41 -20.56 -10.97
N LEU A 191 3.82 -19.88 -9.98
CA LEU A 191 3.66 -20.39 -8.60
C LEU A 191 2.40 -21.27 -8.41
N GLY A 192 1.52 -21.33 -9.41
CA GLY A 192 0.31 -22.14 -9.40
C GLY A 192 -0.92 -21.40 -9.92
N SER A 193 -1.94 -22.16 -10.34
CA SER A 193 -3.18 -21.58 -10.89
C SER A 193 -4.02 -20.83 -9.85
N ASP A 194 -3.93 -21.22 -8.57
CA ASP A 194 -4.57 -20.55 -7.45
C ASP A 194 -3.93 -19.18 -7.14
N VAL A 195 -2.60 -19.12 -7.09
CA VAL A 195 -1.82 -17.88 -6.92
C VAL A 195 -2.04 -16.95 -8.11
N GLY A 196 -1.90 -17.47 -9.34
CA GLY A 196 -2.15 -16.72 -10.57
C GLY A 196 -3.57 -16.13 -10.62
N ARG A 197 -4.59 -16.88 -10.16
CA ARG A 197 -5.97 -16.37 -10.07
C ARG A 197 -6.12 -15.28 -9.00
N ALA A 198 -5.57 -15.47 -7.80
CA ALA A 198 -5.63 -14.47 -6.74
C ALA A 198 -4.95 -13.15 -7.18
N PHE A 199 -3.77 -13.25 -7.79
CA PHE A 199 -3.05 -12.13 -8.37
C PHE A 199 -3.84 -11.46 -9.49
N LEU A 200 -4.41 -12.23 -10.42
CA LEU A 200 -5.17 -11.67 -11.54
C LEU A 200 -6.37 -10.84 -11.04
N MET A 201 -7.13 -11.35 -10.08
CA MET A 201 -8.28 -10.65 -9.52
C MET A 201 -7.88 -9.32 -8.87
N CYS A 202 -6.89 -9.33 -7.99
CA CYS A 202 -6.46 -8.15 -7.24
C CYS A 202 -5.66 -7.17 -8.13
N GLY A 203 -4.79 -7.69 -8.98
CA GLY A 203 -3.97 -6.91 -9.90
C GLY A 203 -4.77 -6.21 -10.98
N SER A 204 -5.80 -6.88 -11.54
CA SER A 204 -6.72 -6.24 -12.50
C SER A 204 -7.57 -5.15 -11.84
N LEU A 205 -8.08 -5.39 -10.63
CA LEU A 205 -8.80 -4.37 -9.87
C LEU A 205 -7.92 -3.13 -9.64
N THR A 206 -6.71 -3.35 -9.13
CA THR A 206 -5.74 -2.27 -8.84
C THR A 206 -5.39 -1.48 -10.09
N THR A 207 -4.99 -2.19 -11.16
CA THR A 207 -4.62 -1.55 -12.45
C THR A 207 -5.76 -0.70 -13.00
N PHE A 208 -7.00 -1.22 -12.98
CA PHE A 208 -8.15 -0.48 -13.47
C PHE A 208 -8.43 0.78 -12.63
N LEU A 209 -8.47 0.64 -11.30
CA LEU A 209 -8.77 1.76 -10.41
C LEU A 209 -7.68 2.82 -10.48
N TRP A 210 -6.40 2.43 -10.48
CA TRP A 210 -5.26 3.36 -10.48
C TRP A 210 -5.23 4.24 -11.72
N MET A 211 -5.74 3.78 -12.86
CA MET A 211 -5.90 4.62 -14.07
C MET A 211 -6.97 5.71 -13.90
N LEU A 212 -7.88 5.60 -12.94
CA LEU A 212 -8.91 6.60 -12.66
C LEU A 212 -8.42 7.72 -11.72
N TYR A 213 -7.42 7.47 -10.88
CA TYR A 213 -6.84 8.50 -9.99
C TYR A 213 -6.22 9.70 -10.73
N PRO A 214 -5.41 9.55 -11.80
CA PRO A 214 -4.91 10.69 -12.55
C PRO A 214 -6.02 11.43 -13.32
N ILE A 215 -7.12 10.75 -13.65
CA ILE A 215 -8.30 11.41 -14.24
C ILE A 215 -8.98 12.29 -13.18
N ALA A 216 -9.19 11.76 -11.97
CA ALA A 216 -9.71 12.53 -10.84
C ALA A 216 -8.82 13.74 -10.55
N TRP A 217 -7.50 13.55 -10.59
CA TRP A 217 -6.51 14.62 -10.38
C TRP A 217 -6.60 15.71 -11.44
N GLY A 218 -6.64 15.32 -12.71
CA GLY A 218 -6.75 16.25 -13.84
C GLY A 218 -8.04 17.05 -13.81
N LEU A 219 -9.13 16.46 -13.32
CA LEU A 219 -10.42 17.14 -13.15
C LEU A 219 -10.48 18.00 -11.89
N SER A 220 -9.65 17.75 -10.88
CA SER A 220 -9.71 18.39 -9.57
C SER A 220 -8.55 19.35 -9.36
N GLU A 221 -7.43 18.92 -8.77
CA GLU A 221 -6.28 19.75 -8.44
C GLU A 221 -5.59 20.35 -9.69
N GLY A 222 -5.59 19.60 -10.79
CA GLY A 222 -5.01 20.01 -12.05
C GLY A 222 -5.83 21.07 -12.77
N GLY A 223 -7.08 20.71 -13.10
CA GLY A 223 -7.93 21.49 -14.00
C GLY A 223 -8.99 22.35 -13.32
N ASN A 224 -9.23 22.19 -12.01
CA ASN A 224 -10.33 22.85 -11.30
C ASN A 224 -11.67 22.72 -12.05
N VAL A 225 -12.02 21.51 -12.51
CA VAL A 225 -13.23 21.23 -13.30
C VAL A 225 -14.37 20.78 -12.41
N ILE A 226 -14.08 19.93 -11.42
CA ILE A 226 -15.09 19.42 -10.48
C ILE A 226 -14.96 20.05 -9.09
N ALA A 227 -16.10 20.20 -8.41
CA ALA A 227 -16.16 20.76 -7.06
C ALA A 227 -15.41 19.88 -6.05
N PRO A 228 -14.87 20.43 -4.95
CA PRO A 228 -14.22 19.64 -3.89
C PRO A 228 -15.10 18.51 -3.33
N ASP A 229 -16.41 18.72 -3.19
CA ASP A 229 -17.35 17.64 -2.82
C ASP A 229 -17.37 16.50 -3.84
N SER A 230 -17.30 16.81 -5.13
CA SER A 230 -17.27 15.81 -6.20
C SER A 230 -15.92 15.08 -6.23
N GLU A 231 -14.82 15.80 -5.98
CA GLU A 231 -13.48 15.22 -5.80
C GLU A 231 -13.48 14.24 -4.61
N ALA A 232 -14.05 14.66 -3.47
CA ALA A 232 -14.18 13.84 -2.27
C ALA A 232 -14.92 12.53 -2.54
N ILE A 233 -16.04 12.60 -3.28
CA ILE A 233 -16.81 11.42 -3.70
C ILE A 233 -15.99 10.55 -4.65
N PHE A 234 -15.34 11.15 -5.65
CA PHE A 234 -14.60 10.39 -6.66
C PHE A 234 -13.45 9.61 -6.00
N TYR A 235 -12.56 10.28 -5.28
CA TYR A 235 -11.48 9.58 -4.58
C TYR A 235 -11.99 8.64 -3.49
N GLY A 236 -13.03 9.02 -2.75
CA GLY A 236 -13.64 8.16 -1.72
C GLY A 236 -14.14 6.83 -2.27
N VAL A 237 -14.85 6.84 -3.41
CA VAL A 237 -15.30 5.61 -4.08
C VAL A 237 -14.10 4.78 -4.54
N LEU A 238 -13.10 5.41 -5.15
CA LEU A 238 -11.89 4.70 -5.58
C LEU A 238 -11.16 4.07 -4.39
N ASP A 239 -11.04 4.77 -3.26
CA ASP A 239 -10.36 4.28 -2.07
C ASP A 239 -11.14 3.14 -1.39
N LEU A 240 -12.47 3.22 -1.32
CA LEU A 240 -13.29 2.11 -0.82
C LEU A 240 -13.11 0.84 -1.66
N LEU A 241 -12.94 0.97 -2.98
CA LEU A 241 -12.68 -0.17 -3.84
C LEU A 241 -11.22 -0.66 -3.74
N ALA A 242 -10.26 0.27 -3.68
CA ALA A 242 -8.83 -0.02 -3.71
C ALA A 242 -8.26 -0.47 -2.36
N LYS A 243 -8.95 -0.22 -1.24
CA LYS A 243 -8.45 -0.53 0.11
C LYS A 243 -9.25 -1.65 0.78
N PRO A 244 -10.49 -1.45 1.29
CA PRO A 244 -11.20 -2.51 1.99
C PRO A 244 -11.74 -3.60 1.04
N CYS A 245 -12.26 -3.25 -0.15
CA CYS A 245 -12.70 -4.26 -1.11
C CYS A 245 -11.53 -5.08 -1.67
N PHE A 246 -10.44 -4.40 -2.05
CA PHE A 246 -9.18 -5.05 -2.42
C PHE A 246 -8.68 -5.98 -1.30
N GLY A 247 -8.63 -5.49 -0.07
CA GLY A 247 -8.18 -6.25 1.08
C GLY A 247 -9.00 -7.52 1.35
N ALA A 248 -10.32 -7.39 1.32
CA ALA A 248 -11.21 -8.53 1.46
C ALA A 248 -11.01 -9.56 0.33
N LEU A 249 -10.85 -9.08 -0.91
CA LEU A 249 -10.59 -9.91 -2.08
C LEU A 249 -9.25 -10.64 -1.98
N LEU A 250 -8.19 -9.94 -1.56
CA LEU A 250 -6.85 -10.48 -1.37
C LEU A 250 -6.84 -11.58 -0.30
N LEU A 251 -7.37 -11.30 0.89
CA LEU A 251 -7.42 -12.27 1.98
C LEU A 251 -8.27 -13.49 1.62
N PHE A 252 -9.36 -13.29 0.90
CA PHE A 252 -10.16 -14.39 0.37
C PHE A 252 -9.38 -15.24 -0.65
N GLY A 253 -8.60 -14.60 -1.53
CA GLY A 253 -7.73 -15.28 -2.50
C GLY A 253 -6.63 -16.11 -1.82
N HIS A 254 -6.06 -15.60 -0.73
CA HIS A 254 -4.98 -16.24 0.03
C HIS A 254 -5.44 -17.31 1.03
N ARG A 255 -6.74 -17.53 1.23
CA ARG A 255 -7.25 -18.44 2.27
C ARG A 255 -6.70 -19.87 2.22
N ASN A 256 -6.26 -20.32 1.03
CA ASN A 256 -5.71 -21.65 0.76
C ASN A 256 -4.28 -21.61 0.20
N ILE A 257 -3.61 -20.45 0.24
CA ILE A 257 -2.24 -20.29 -0.25
C ILE A 257 -1.31 -20.26 0.97
N ASP A 258 -0.34 -21.16 1.00
CA ASP A 258 0.70 -21.16 2.01
C ASP A 258 1.72 -20.05 1.70
N PRO A 259 2.01 -19.11 2.62
CA PRO A 259 3.04 -18.08 2.42
C PRO A 259 4.40 -18.65 1.98
N ALA A 260 4.78 -19.86 2.40
CA ALA A 260 6.03 -20.49 1.99
C ALA A 260 6.10 -20.71 0.47
N ARG A 261 4.97 -20.96 -0.21
CA ARG A 261 4.92 -21.08 -1.68
C ARG A 261 5.24 -19.77 -2.40
N LEU A 262 5.10 -18.64 -1.70
CA LEU A 262 5.41 -17.30 -2.20
C LEU A 262 6.87 -16.92 -1.90
N GLY A 263 7.66 -17.82 -1.32
CA GLY A 263 9.02 -17.55 -0.85
C GLY A 263 9.08 -16.79 0.47
N LEU A 264 7.98 -16.72 1.21
CA LEU A 264 7.90 -16.05 2.51
C LEU A 264 8.18 -17.04 3.64
N HIS A 265 9.44 -17.12 4.06
CA HIS A 265 9.86 -17.85 5.25
C HIS A 265 9.92 -16.89 6.44
N ILE A 266 8.86 -16.89 7.26
CA ILE A 266 8.75 -16.02 8.43
C ILE A 266 9.00 -16.86 9.68
N HIS A 267 10.14 -16.63 10.35
CA HIS A 267 10.50 -17.32 11.59
C HIS A 267 9.74 -16.75 12.80
N ASP A 268 9.41 -17.62 13.75
CA ASP A 268 8.85 -17.26 15.06
C ASP A 268 9.72 -17.87 16.17
N TYR A 269 9.74 -17.27 17.36
CA TYR A 269 10.69 -17.62 18.43
C TYR A 269 10.53 -19.07 18.96
N ASP A 270 9.38 -19.69 18.72
CA ASP A 270 9.08 -21.07 19.11
C ASP A 270 9.67 -22.12 18.14
N GLU A 271 10.17 -21.70 16.97
CA GLU A 271 11.00 -22.55 16.12
C GLU A 271 12.36 -22.73 16.78
N LYS A 272 12.55 -23.88 17.43
CA LYS A 272 13.89 -24.34 17.80
C LYS A 272 14.71 -24.44 16.52
N ASP A 273 15.54 -23.45 16.25
CA ASP A 273 16.52 -23.49 15.17
C ASP A 273 17.31 -24.80 15.26
N ASP A 274 17.04 -25.74 14.35
CA ASP A 274 17.92 -26.90 14.18
C ASP A 274 19.34 -26.45 13.78
N ALA A 275 19.50 -25.21 13.31
CA ALA A 275 20.79 -24.55 13.05
C ALA A 275 21.57 -24.17 14.33
N ILE A 276 20.95 -24.05 15.50
CA ILE A 276 21.65 -23.76 16.78
C ILE A 276 22.21 -25.05 17.41
N LYS A 277 21.81 -26.23 16.96
CA LYS A 277 22.29 -27.52 17.50
C LYS A 277 23.67 -27.95 16.98
N ASP A 278 24.16 -27.40 15.87
CA ASP A 278 25.50 -27.70 15.36
C ASP A 278 26.57 -26.78 15.97
N LYS A 279 26.75 -26.88 17.28
CA LYS A 279 28.06 -26.61 17.89
C LYS A 279 28.82 -27.93 17.92
N PRO A 280 29.92 -28.12 17.16
CA PRO A 280 30.75 -29.29 17.36
C PRO A 280 31.31 -29.23 18.77
N ALA A 281 31.06 -30.27 19.56
CA ALA A 281 31.78 -30.49 20.80
C ALA A 281 33.28 -30.40 20.52
N ALA A 282 33.93 -29.46 21.19
CA ALA A 282 35.35 -29.19 21.05
C ALA A 282 36.14 -30.48 21.23
N ALA A 283 37.09 -30.70 20.33
CA ALA A 283 38.09 -31.75 20.40
C ALA A 283 38.85 -31.68 21.74
N THR A 284 38.56 -32.62 22.64
CA THR A 284 39.50 -32.96 23.72
C THR A 284 40.52 -33.91 23.15
N GLY A 285 41.71 -33.37 22.88
CA GLY A 285 42.89 -34.13 22.52
C GLY A 285 43.29 -35.09 23.64
N ASN A 286 43.73 -36.28 23.24
CA ASN A 286 44.64 -37.07 24.05
C ASN A 286 45.71 -37.64 23.11
N THR A 287 46.92 -37.11 23.29
CA THR A 287 48.17 -37.54 22.69
C THR A 287 48.63 -38.87 23.31
N THR A 288 48.86 -39.88 22.47
CA THR A 288 49.76 -41.01 22.79
C THR A 288 50.55 -41.43 21.54
N THR A 289 51.77 -40.90 21.47
CA THR A 289 53.06 -41.58 21.21
C THR A 289 53.16 -42.86 20.36
N ASP A 290 54.08 -42.76 19.39
CA ASP A 290 55.14 -43.70 19.00
C ASP A 290 54.89 -44.89 18.04
N ALA A 291 55.45 -44.70 16.83
CA ALA A 291 56.30 -45.56 15.99
C ALA A 291 55.85 -46.99 15.52
N PRO A 292 56.12 -47.34 14.24
CA PRO A 292 55.86 -48.67 13.69
C PRO A 292 57.07 -49.62 13.84
N ALA A 293 56.83 -50.82 14.36
CA ALA A 293 57.76 -51.95 14.22
C ALA A 293 56.99 -53.27 14.19
N ALA A 294 56.97 -53.94 13.05
CA ALA A 294 56.73 -55.38 12.98
C ALA A 294 57.46 -55.98 11.78
N ASN A 295 58.52 -56.72 12.11
CA ASN A 295 59.35 -57.53 11.23
C ASN A 295 58.53 -58.59 10.48
N GLY A 296 58.98 -58.89 9.26
CA GLY A 296 58.68 -60.14 8.59
C GLY A 296 59.46 -61.31 9.19
N THR A 297 58.84 -62.49 9.13
CA THR A 297 59.51 -63.79 9.04
C THR A 297 58.61 -64.72 8.23
N ALA A 298 59.22 -65.32 7.20
CA ALA A 298 58.66 -66.28 6.26
C ALA A 298 58.61 -67.70 6.84
N THR A 299 57.72 -68.57 6.33
CA THR A 299 57.96 -69.93 5.75
C THR A 299 56.60 -70.59 5.44
N GLU A 300 56.35 -70.98 4.18
CA GLU A 300 56.29 -72.39 3.65
C GLU A 300 55.05 -73.18 4.13
N ALA A 301 54.34 -74.04 3.37
CA ALA A 301 54.38 -74.53 2.01
C ALA A 301 53.09 -75.35 1.73
N THR A 302 52.90 -75.80 0.47
CA THR A 302 52.07 -76.97 0.01
C THR A 302 50.54 -76.89 0.17
N VAL A 303 49.67 -77.22 -0.80
CA VAL A 303 49.71 -77.91 -2.12
C VAL A 303 48.76 -77.17 -3.06
#